data_AF-A0A7W9BDA1-F1
#
_entry.id   AF-A0A7W9BDA1-F1
#
_cell.length_a   1.000
_cell.length_b   1.000
_cell.length_c   1.000
_cell.angle_alpha   90.00
_cell.angle_beta   90.00
_cell.angle_gamma   90.00
#
_symmetry.space_group_name_H-M   'P 1'
#
loop_
_entity.id
_entity.type
_entity.pdbx_description
1 polymer ?
#
loop_
_entity_poly.entity_id
_entity_poly.type
_entity_poly.pdbx_seq_one_letter_code
_entity_poly.pdbx_strand_id
1 'polypeptide(L)'
;MSVIIRERTDLSGVQCSASFSPCETYRYLLTWRWSHAPLLVAWMLNPSTATHEKLDPTFAGLVSRARAWGRGGVRVINLFAFRATQPAAMKAVADPVGPENDAVSLDVLRAAAAAGDEVVCGWGAHGKHRGRDTEAAALAAHAGLRLNCLKLNQDGSPQHPLYIAHSVPPRPWAPVERIAA
;
A
#
# COMPACT_ATOMS: atom_id res chain seq x y z
N MET A 1 -8.16 18.58 5.59
CA MET A 1 -7.77 18.46 7.01
C MET A 1 -6.24 18.37 7.08
N SER A 2 -5.60 18.66 8.20
CA SER A 2 -4.13 18.56 8.30
C SER A 2 -3.67 17.10 8.50
N VAL A 3 -2.62 16.69 7.82
CA VAL A 3 -1.94 15.40 8.00
C VAL A 3 -0.82 15.56 9.02
N ILE A 4 -0.71 14.65 9.99
CA ILE A 4 0.42 14.56 10.91
C ILE A 4 1.46 13.62 10.33
N ILE A 5 2.71 14.07 10.23
CA ILE A 5 3.85 13.25 9.85
C ILE A 5 4.67 12.93 11.09
N ARG A 6 4.96 11.64 11.28
CA ARG A 6 5.91 11.16 12.28
C ARG A 6 7.09 10.54 11.54
N GLU A 7 8.30 10.86 11.96
CA GLU A 7 9.51 10.41 11.28
C GLU A 7 10.65 10.13 12.25
N ARG A 8 11.56 9.26 11.83
CA ARG A 8 12.83 9.01 12.50
C ARG A 8 13.87 8.54 11.49
N THR A 9 15.15 8.69 11.83
CA THR A 9 16.26 8.05 11.14
C THR A 9 16.94 7.11 12.12
N ASP A 10 17.12 5.83 11.77
CA ASP A 10 17.84 4.89 12.64
C ASP A 10 19.37 5.05 12.51
N LEU A 11 20.11 4.37 13.39
CA LEU A 11 21.59 4.43 13.43
C LEU A 11 22.26 3.93 12.14
N SER A 12 21.55 3.16 11.32
CA SER A 12 22.04 2.70 10.01
C SER A 12 21.66 3.65 8.86
N GLY A 13 21.05 4.79 9.17
CA GLY A 13 20.66 5.81 8.20
C GLY A 13 19.33 5.55 7.51
N VAL A 14 18.53 4.56 7.97
CA VAL A 14 17.22 4.29 7.38
C VAL A 14 16.24 5.38 7.81
N GLN A 15 15.69 6.07 6.82
CA GLN A 15 14.67 7.10 7.01
C GLN A 15 13.29 6.45 7.03
N CYS A 16 12.56 6.59 8.14
CA CYS A 16 11.22 6.04 8.28
C CYS A 16 10.22 7.13 8.61
N SER A 17 9.11 7.15 7.90
CA SER A 17 8.04 8.11 8.12
C SER A 17 6.66 7.47 7.99
N ALA A 18 5.69 7.99 8.73
CA ALA A 18 4.31 7.61 8.62
C ALA A 18 3.42 8.85 8.71
N SER A 19 2.39 8.90 7.87
CA SER A 19 1.43 9.99 7.84
C SER A 19 0.07 9.55 8.35
N PHE A 20 -0.55 10.39 9.18
CA PHE A 20 -1.77 10.08 9.91
C PHE A 20 -2.78 11.23 9.86
N SER A 21 -4.05 10.90 10.13
CA SER A 21 -5.03 11.91 10.57
C SER A 21 -4.64 12.48 11.94
N PRO A 22 -5.15 13.67 12.35
CA PRO A 22 -4.84 14.25 13.66
C PRO A 22 -5.17 13.35 14.86
N CYS A 23 -6.26 12.58 14.77
CA CYS A 23 -6.67 11.60 15.78
C CYS A 23 -5.96 10.24 15.64
N GLU A 24 -4.99 10.12 14.73
CA GLU A 24 -4.22 8.91 14.40
C GLU A 24 -5.07 7.66 14.07
N THR A 25 -6.37 7.82 13.83
CA THR A 25 -7.31 6.75 13.44
C THR A 25 -7.03 6.25 12.02
N TYR A 26 -6.62 7.16 11.14
CA TYR A 26 -6.24 6.87 9.76
C TYR A 26 -4.72 6.94 9.59
N ARG A 27 -4.14 6.00 8.85
CA ARG A 27 -2.75 6.05 8.37
C ARG A 27 -2.74 6.05 6.85
N TYR A 28 -2.28 7.13 6.25
CA TYR A 28 -2.32 7.33 4.80
C TYR A 28 -1.09 6.75 4.10
N LEU A 29 0.10 6.92 4.71
CA LEU A 29 1.36 6.44 4.14
C LEU A 29 2.27 5.91 5.24
N LEU A 30 3.03 4.86 4.90
CA LEU A 30 4.18 4.40 5.68
C LEU A 30 5.37 4.19 4.73
N THR A 31 6.51 4.82 5.02
CA THR A 31 7.73 4.75 4.21
C THR A 31 8.91 4.32 5.07
N TRP A 32 9.70 3.36 4.58
CA TRP A 32 11.02 3.02 5.12
C TRP A 32 12.03 3.02 3.95
N ARG A 33 13.01 3.91 3.97
CA ARG A 33 13.98 4.14 2.88
C ARG A 33 15.41 4.02 3.39
N TRP A 34 16.22 3.21 2.72
CA TRP A 34 17.61 2.93 3.08
C TRP A 34 18.61 3.28 1.96
N SER A 35 18.17 3.60 0.75
CA SER A 35 19.04 4.08 -0.31
C SER A 35 18.31 4.94 -1.34
N HIS A 36 19.02 5.40 -2.38
CA HIS A 36 18.48 6.18 -3.49
C HIS A 36 17.92 5.36 -4.65
N ALA A 37 17.96 4.02 -4.58
CA ALA A 37 17.35 3.16 -5.59
C ALA A 37 15.81 3.28 -5.60
N PRO A 38 15.14 2.91 -6.72
CA PRO A 38 13.68 2.89 -6.80
C PRO A 38 13.04 2.10 -5.65
N LEU A 39 11.87 2.53 -5.22
CA LEU A 39 11.14 1.96 -4.10
C LEU A 39 10.20 0.83 -4.56
N LEU A 40 9.87 -0.05 -3.63
CA LEU A 40 8.70 -0.91 -3.72
C LEU A 40 7.50 -0.17 -3.12
N VAL A 41 6.49 0.14 -3.92
CA VAL A 41 5.20 0.63 -3.43
C VAL A 41 4.25 -0.55 -3.29
N ALA A 42 3.88 -0.91 -2.06
CA ALA A 42 2.85 -1.90 -1.82
C ALA A 42 1.50 -1.22 -1.56
N TRP A 43 0.49 -1.56 -2.35
CA TRP A 43 -0.87 -1.09 -2.16
C TRP A 43 -1.71 -2.19 -1.52
N MET A 44 -2.01 -1.99 -0.24
CA MET A 44 -2.57 -3.00 0.64
C MET A 44 -4.04 -2.70 0.97
N LEU A 45 -4.71 -3.59 1.72
CA LEU A 45 -6.12 -3.40 2.06
C LEU A 45 -6.32 -2.24 3.04
N ASN A 46 -5.79 -2.38 4.25
CA ASN A 46 -5.91 -1.39 5.31
C ASN A 46 -4.71 -1.46 6.28
N PRO A 47 -4.35 -0.35 6.95
CA PRO A 47 -3.29 -0.34 7.94
C PRO A 47 -3.53 -1.29 9.11
N SER A 48 -2.51 -2.09 9.44
CA SER A 48 -2.40 -2.83 10.69
C SER A 48 -1.46 -2.11 11.67
N THR A 49 -0.58 -2.82 12.36
CA THR A 49 0.20 -2.33 13.51
C THR A 49 1.55 -1.69 13.16
N ALA A 50 2.06 -1.84 11.93
CA ALA A 50 3.32 -1.20 11.53
C ALA A 50 3.27 0.34 11.64
N THR A 51 4.38 0.94 12.03
CA THR A 51 4.54 2.40 12.10
C THR A 51 5.92 2.80 11.57
N HIS A 52 6.23 4.09 11.61
CA HIS A 52 7.58 4.57 11.37
C HIS A 52 8.60 4.02 12.38
N GLU A 53 8.16 3.49 13.53
CA GLU A 53 9.03 2.95 14.58
C GLU A 53 9.19 1.43 14.49
N LYS A 54 8.09 0.71 14.26
CA LYS A 54 8.03 -0.75 14.36
C LYS A 54 7.45 -1.41 13.12
N LEU A 55 7.91 -2.63 12.88
CA LEU A 55 7.44 -3.50 11.80
C LEU A 55 6.31 -4.41 12.28
N ASP A 56 5.41 -4.76 11.36
CA ASP A 56 4.53 -5.93 11.49
C ASP A 56 4.99 -7.04 10.51
N PRO A 57 4.45 -8.28 10.58
CA PRO A 57 4.90 -9.36 9.71
C PRO A 57 4.77 -9.07 8.22
N THR A 58 3.73 -8.33 7.82
CA THR A 58 3.51 -7.94 6.43
C THR A 58 4.59 -6.98 5.95
N PHE A 59 4.85 -5.91 6.71
CA PHE A 59 5.86 -4.91 6.34
C PHE A 59 7.28 -5.52 6.38
N ALA A 60 7.58 -6.37 7.36
CA ALA A 60 8.86 -7.09 7.40
C ALA A 60 9.07 -7.96 6.14
N GLY A 61 8.01 -8.65 5.69
CA GLY A 61 8.05 -9.41 4.44
C GLY A 61 8.28 -8.54 3.21
N LEU A 62 7.63 -7.37 3.14
CA LEU A 62 7.84 -6.39 2.06
C LEU A 62 9.26 -5.83 2.06
N VAL A 63 9.84 -5.53 3.22
CA VAL A 63 11.24 -5.08 3.33
C VAL A 63 12.21 -6.15 2.83
N SER A 64 11.99 -7.42 3.21
CA SER A 64 12.80 -8.54 2.72
C SER A 64 12.73 -8.66 1.19
N ARG A 65 11.53 -8.57 0.59
CA ARG A 65 11.35 -8.59 -0.87
C ARG A 65 12.03 -7.41 -1.54
N ALA A 66 11.80 -6.20 -1.05
CA ALA A 66 12.40 -4.98 -1.59
C ALA A 66 13.94 -5.07 -1.60
N ARG A 67 14.55 -5.56 -0.52
CA ARG A 67 16.01 -5.80 -0.48
C ARG A 67 16.45 -6.85 -1.49
N ALA A 68 15.75 -7.98 -1.59
CA ALA A 68 16.06 -9.03 -2.56
C ALA A 68 15.94 -8.57 -4.02
N TRP A 69 15.06 -7.58 -4.29
CA TRP A 69 14.88 -6.99 -5.62
C TRP A 69 15.72 -5.74 -5.86
N GLY A 70 16.67 -5.41 -4.96
CA GLY A 70 17.56 -4.25 -5.11
C GLY A 70 16.87 -2.89 -4.98
N ARG A 71 15.70 -2.82 -4.33
CA ARG A 71 14.96 -1.58 -4.09
C ARG A 71 15.58 -0.78 -2.95
N GLY A 72 15.41 0.54 -2.99
CA GLY A 72 15.95 1.47 -1.99
C GLY A 72 15.05 1.69 -0.77
N GLY A 73 13.88 1.07 -0.76
CA GLY A 73 12.91 1.21 0.33
C GLY A 73 11.55 0.61 0.00
N VAL A 74 10.64 0.73 0.97
CA VAL A 74 9.23 0.35 0.86
C VAL A 74 8.36 1.55 1.18
N ARG A 75 7.34 1.78 0.35
CA ARG A 75 6.17 2.61 0.66
C ARG A 75 4.94 1.72 0.75
N VAL A 76 4.08 1.97 1.73
CA VAL A 76 2.79 1.31 1.86
C VAL A 76 1.68 2.34 1.85
N ILE A 77 0.81 2.23 0.86
CA ILE A 77 -0.49 2.89 0.78
C ILE A 77 -1.59 1.84 0.90
N ASN A 78 -2.82 2.26 1.18
CA ASN A 78 -3.92 1.34 1.44
C ASN A 78 -5.18 1.75 0.70
N LEU A 79 -6.03 0.78 0.35
CA LEU A 79 -7.36 1.05 -0.15
C LEU A 79 -8.18 1.83 0.88
N PHE A 80 -8.07 1.45 2.16
CA PHE A 80 -8.75 2.09 3.29
C PHE A 80 -7.72 2.57 4.30
N ALA A 81 -7.73 3.84 4.70
CA ALA A 81 -6.74 4.34 5.66
C ALA A 81 -7.06 3.99 7.12
N PHE A 82 -8.28 3.51 7.42
CA PHE A 82 -8.66 3.18 8.79
C PHE A 82 -7.77 2.06 9.35
N ARG A 83 -7.15 2.33 10.50
CA ARG A 83 -6.23 1.39 11.17
C ARG A 83 -7.00 0.30 11.89
N ALA A 84 -6.86 -0.93 11.43
CA ALA A 84 -7.46 -2.10 12.04
C ALA A 84 -6.68 -3.37 11.70
N THR A 85 -6.52 -4.27 12.68
CA THR A 85 -5.90 -5.59 12.41
C THR A 85 -6.82 -6.48 11.58
N GLN A 86 -8.15 -6.34 11.73
CA GLN A 86 -9.14 -7.19 11.08
C GLN A 86 -9.96 -6.41 10.05
N PRO A 87 -10.16 -6.95 8.82
CA PRO A 87 -10.99 -6.32 7.80
C PRO A 87 -12.43 -6.06 8.24
N ALA A 88 -13.00 -6.89 9.12
CA ALA A 88 -14.36 -6.70 9.63
C ALA A 88 -14.52 -5.38 10.41
N ALA A 89 -13.54 -5.03 11.24
CA ALA A 89 -13.54 -3.77 11.99
C ALA A 89 -13.43 -2.57 11.05
N MET A 90 -12.56 -2.65 10.03
CA MET A 90 -12.45 -1.61 9.00
C MET A 90 -13.79 -1.42 8.26
N LYS A 91 -14.44 -2.50 7.83
CA LYS A 91 -15.72 -2.44 7.11
C LYS A 91 -16.88 -1.86 7.92
N ALA A 92 -16.82 -1.96 9.24
CA ALA A 92 -17.85 -1.45 10.15
C ALA A 92 -17.79 0.08 10.35
N VAL A 93 -16.70 0.73 9.93
CA VAL A 93 -16.54 2.18 10.05
C VAL A 93 -17.37 2.90 8.98
N ALA A 94 -17.94 4.05 9.34
CA ALA A 94 -18.74 4.86 8.42
C ALA A 94 -17.92 5.31 7.19
N ASP A 95 -16.74 5.87 7.42
CA ASP A 95 -15.76 6.24 6.39
C ASP A 95 -14.44 5.47 6.62
N PRO A 96 -14.28 4.26 6.08
CA PRO A 96 -13.02 3.52 6.22
C PRO A 96 -11.91 4.03 5.28
N VAL A 97 -12.27 4.76 4.23
CA VAL A 97 -11.32 5.30 3.25
C VAL A 97 -10.49 6.37 3.94
N GLY A 98 -11.16 7.29 4.65
CA GLY A 98 -10.53 8.39 5.36
C GLY A 98 -10.26 9.58 4.44
N PRO A 99 -10.29 10.81 4.99
CA PRO A 99 -10.47 12.03 4.21
C PRO A 99 -9.32 12.37 3.25
N GLU A 100 -8.07 11.99 3.60
CA GLU A 100 -6.87 12.35 2.81
C GLU A 100 -6.31 11.15 2.02
N ASN A 101 -6.94 9.97 2.08
CA ASN A 101 -6.32 8.74 1.59
C ASN A 101 -6.14 8.71 0.07
N ASP A 102 -7.12 9.18 -0.68
CA ASP A 102 -7.06 9.20 -2.15
C ASP A 102 -6.06 10.23 -2.67
N ALA A 103 -6.01 11.41 -2.06
CA ALA A 103 -5.04 12.44 -2.40
C ALA A 103 -3.60 11.93 -2.16
N VAL A 104 -3.34 11.36 -0.98
CA VAL A 104 -2.02 10.78 -0.65
C VAL A 104 -1.68 9.61 -1.57
N SER A 105 -2.65 8.73 -1.88
CA SER A 105 -2.43 7.60 -2.79
C SER A 105 -2.07 8.10 -4.19
N LEU A 106 -2.79 9.10 -4.71
CA LEU A 106 -2.53 9.67 -6.03
C LEU A 106 -1.14 10.33 -6.11
N ASP A 107 -0.73 11.06 -5.07
CA ASP A 107 0.60 11.67 -5.00
C ASP A 107 1.71 10.60 -4.99
N VAL A 108 1.53 9.52 -4.22
CA VAL A 108 2.47 8.39 -4.20
C VAL A 108 2.55 7.72 -5.56
N LEU A 109 1.42 7.51 -6.24
CA LEU A 109 1.37 6.91 -7.57
C LEU A 109 2.06 7.80 -8.61
N ARG A 110 1.80 9.11 -8.62
CA ARG A 110 2.49 10.04 -9.53
C ARG A 110 4.00 10.06 -9.29
N ALA A 111 4.43 10.09 -8.03
CA ALA A 111 5.84 10.00 -7.69
C ALA A 111 6.46 8.66 -8.13
N ALA A 112 5.74 7.56 -7.96
CA ALA A 112 6.18 6.24 -8.39
C ALA A 112 6.34 6.16 -9.91
N ALA A 113 5.39 6.71 -10.67
CA ALA A 113 5.45 6.79 -12.13
C ALA A 113 6.70 7.56 -12.60
N ALA A 114 6.99 8.71 -11.96
CA ALA A 114 8.14 9.54 -12.31
C ALA A 114 9.48 8.90 -11.92
N ALA A 115 9.54 8.17 -10.80
CA ALA A 115 10.77 7.54 -10.30
C ALA A 115 11.04 6.15 -10.90
N GLY A 116 10.08 5.56 -11.60
CA GLY A 116 10.14 4.16 -12.04
C GLY A 116 10.02 3.17 -10.88
N ASP A 117 9.31 3.55 -9.82
CA ASP A 117 9.02 2.67 -8.69
C ASP A 117 8.04 1.57 -9.11
N GLU A 118 8.18 0.39 -8.50
CA GLU A 118 7.31 -0.74 -8.76
C GLU A 118 6.10 -0.73 -7.80
N VAL A 119 4.89 -0.74 -8.36
CA VAL A 119 3.65 -0.79 -7.56
C VAL A 119 3.09 -2.21 -7.54
N VAL A 120 3.04 -2.82 -6.36
CA VAL A 120 2.51 -4.18 -6.13
C VAL A 120 1.23 -4.11 -5.28
N CYS A 121 0.14 -4.63 -5.82
CA CYS A 121 -1.14 -4.73 -5.15
C CYS A 121 -1.22 -6.02 -4.31
N GLY A 122 -1.87 -5.94 -3.14
CA GLY A 122 -2.01 -7.05 -2.20
C GLY A 122 -3.23 -6.94 -1.28
N TRP A 123 -4.32 -6.32 -1.73
CA TRP A 123 -5.51 -6.05 -0.91
C TRP A 123 -6.50 -7.22 -0.79
N GLY A 124 -6.37 -8.26 -1.61
CA GLY A 124 -7.22 -9.45 -1.58
C GLY A 124 -8.71 -9.18 -1.89
N ALA A 125 -9.55 -10.18 -1.64
CA ALA A 125 -10.97 -10.15 -2.00
C ALA A 125 -11.76 -9.04 -1.27
N HIS A 126 -11.25 -8.54 -0.15
CA HIS A 126 -11.89 -7.48 0.62
C HIS A 126 -11.77 -6.10 -0.03
N GLY A 127 -10.87 -5.91 -1.01
CA GLY A 127 -10.80 -4.67 -1.78
C GLY A 127 -12.08 -4.34 -2.54
N LYS A 128 -12.93 -5.35 -2.79
CA LYS A 128 -14.24 -5.18 -3.44
C LYS A 128 -15.26 -4.42 -2.57
N HIS A 129 -14.98 -4.24 -1.28
CA HIS A 129 -15.88 -3.52 -0.37
C HIS A 129 -16.10 -2.10 -0.90
N ARG A 130 -17.37 -1.72 -1.08
CA ARG A 130 -17.77 -0.41 -1.63
C ARG A 130 -17.18 -0.09 -3.01
N GLY A 131 -16.80 -1.09 -3.81
CA GLY A 131 -16.21 -0.86 -5.14
C GLY A 131 -14.79 -0.28 -5.13
N ARG A 132 -14.11 -0.35 -3.98
CA ARG A 132 -12.85 0.36 -3.75
C ARG A 132 -11.69 -0.12 -4.62
N ASP A 133 -11.71 -1.38 -5.04
CA ASP A 133 -10.75 -1.94 -6.00
C ASP A 133 -10.85 -1.28 -7.37
N THR A 134 -12.07 -0.99 -7.84
CA THR A 134 -12.31 -0.29 -9.11
C THR A 134 -11.85 1.18 -9.03
N GLU A 135 -12.14 1.88 -7.94
CA GLU A 135 -11.67 3.25 -7.74
C GLU A 135 -10.14 3.35 -7.69
N ALA A 136 -9.48 2.42 -7.00
CA ALA A 136 -8.02 2.36 -6.95
C ALA A 136 -7.40 2.08 -8.33
N ALA A 137 -8.03 1.23 -9.13
CA ALA A 137 -7.64 1.00 -10.52
C ALA A 137 -7.72 2.29 -11.35
N ALA A 138 -8.80 3.07 -11.18
CA ALA A 138 -8.96 4.37 -11.85
C ALA A 138 -7.90 5.39 -11.41
N LEU A 139 -7.55 5.43 -10.13
CA LEU A 139 -6.46 6.28 -9.62
C LEU A 139 -5.10 5.90 -10.24
N ALA A 140 -4.80 4.60 -10.34
CA ALA A 140 -3.57 4.12 -10.98
C ALA A 140 -3.52 4.47 -12.47
N ALA A 141 -4.65 4.29 -13.17
CA ALA A 141 -4.77 4.66 -14.58
C ALA A 141 -4.59 6.18 -14.79
N HIS A 142 -5.18 7.00 -13.92
CA HIS A 142 -5.00 8.46 -13.94
C HIS A 142 -3.54 8.88 -13.68
N ALA A 143 -2.80 8.10 -12.89
CA ALA A 143 -1.36 8.31 -12.67
C ALA A 143 -0.48 7.72 -13.79
N GLY A 144 -1.05 7.07 -14.81
CA GLY A 144 -0.31 6.44 -15.91
C GLY A 144 0.48 5.19 -15.50
N LEU A 145 0.11 4.55 -14.38
CA LEU A 145 0.82 3.40 -13.84
C LEU A 145 0.19 2.07 -14.21
N ARG A 146 1.04 1.08 -14.48
CA ARG A 146 0.65 -0.32 -14.52
C ARG A 146 0.75 -0.91 -13.12
N LEU A 147 -0.28 -1.62 -12.71
CA LEU A 147 -0.29 -2.34 -11.44
C LEU A 147 0.38 -3.71 -11.63
N ASN A 148 1.07 -4.16 -10.58
CA ASN A 148 1.58 -5.53 -10.49
C ASN A 148 0.92 -6.26 -9.33
N CYS A 149 0.96 -7.59 -9.34
CA CYS A 149 0.64 -8.42 -8.19
C CYS A 149 1.64 -9.57 -8.07
N LEU A 150 1.75 -10.18 -6.90
CA LEU A 150 2.56 -11.39 -6.74
C LEU A 150 1.82 -12.65 -7.17
N LYS A 151 0.53 -12.73 -6.80
CA LYS A 151 -0.36 -13.85 -7.10
C LYS A 151 -1.80 -13.34 -7.07
N LEU A 152 -2.70 -14.09 -7.72
CA LEU A 152 -4.13 -13.83 -7.68
C LEU A 152 -4.82 -14.88 -6.81
N ASN A 153 -5.85 -14.46 -6.09
CA ASN A 153 -6.84 -15.36 -5.51
C ASN A 153 -7.73 -15.95 -6.62
N GLN A 154 -8.53 -16.96 -6.29
CA GLN A 154 -9.49 -17.58 -7.22
C GLN A 154 -10.50 -16.55 -7.79
N ASP A 155 -10.83 -15.51 -7.02
CA ASP A 155 -11.77 -14.46 -7.40
C ASP A 155 -11.13 -13.33 -8.23
N GLY A 156 -9.88 -13.51 -8.66
CA GLY A 156 -9.11 -12.56 -9.47
C GLY A 156 -8.49 -11.39 -8.68
N SER A 157 -8.71 -11.28 -7.37
CA SER A 157 -8.12 -10.22 -6.55
C SER A 157 -6.62 -10.48 -6.26
N PRO A 158 -5.79 -9.43 -6.07
CA PRO A 158 -4.37 -9.59 -5.78
C PRO A 158 -4.18 -10.14 -4.38
N GLN A 159 -3.60 -11.32 -4.26
CA GLN A 159 -3.42 -12.03 -2.99
C GLN A 159 -2.50 -11.25 -2.05
N HIS A 160 -2.84 -11.24 -0.75
CA HIS A 160 -2.03 -10.59 0.27
C HIS A 160 -0.62 -11.23 0.35
N PRO A 161 0.47 -10.43 0.40
CA PRO A 161 1.84 -10.92 0.24
C PRO A 161 2.34 -11.80 1.40
N LEU A 162 1.76 -11.69 2.59
CA LEU A 162 2.22 -12.36 3.81
C LEU A 162 2.41 -13.88 3.66
N TYR A 163 1.56 -14.54 2.87
CA TYR A 163 1.58 -16.00 2.70
C TYR A 163 2.07 -16.44 1.31
N ILE A 164 2.70 -15.54 0.57
CA ILE A 164 3.29 -15.84 -0.74
C ILE A 164 4.79 -16.07 -0.52
N ALA A 165 5.37 -17.08 -1.18
CA ALA A 165 6.80 -17.35 -1.10
C ALA A 165 7.64 -16.15 -1.59
N HIS A 166 8.77 -15.89 -0.95
CA HIS A 166 9.64 -14.74 -1.25
C HIS A 166 10.28 -14.80 -2.64
N SER A 167 10.41 -16.01 -3.21
CA SER A 167 10.94 -16.24 -4.56
C SER A 167 9.99 -15.83 -5.69
N VAL A 168 8.71 -15.59 -5.40
CA VAL A 168 7.73 -15.19 -6.42
C VAL A 168 7.96 -13.72 -6.80
N PRO A 169 8.30 -13.42 -8.08
CA PRO A 169 8.44 -12.06 -8.54
C PRO A 169 7.07 -11.41 -8.79
N PRO A 170 6.98 -10.07 -8.77
CA PRO A 170 5.80 -9.36 -9.21
C PRO A 170 5.58 -9.57 -10.71
N ARG A 171 4.31 -9.60 -11.11
CA ARG A 171 3.89 -9.70 -12.52
C ARG A 171 2.86 -8.62 -12.84
N PRO A 172 2.82 -8.14 -14.10
CA PRO A 172 1.78 -7.22 -14.54
C PRO A 172 0.38 -7.75 -14.20
N TRP A 173 -0.48 -6.85 -13.74
CA TRP A 173 -1.84 -7.14 -13.37
C TRP A 173 -2.77 -6.01 -13.81
N ALA A 174 -3.84 -6.39 -14.53
CA ALA A 174 -4.93 -5.49 -14.87
C ALA A 174 -6.15 -5.90 -14.04
N PRO A 175 -6.72 -4.97 -13.24
CA PRO A 175 -8.02 -5.18 -12.62
C PRO A 175 -9.07 -5.44 -13.71
N VAL A 176 -9.91 -6.44 -13.52
CA VAL A 176 -10.99 -6.74 -14.48
C VAL A 176 -12.00 -5.59 -14.42
N GLU A 177 -12.25 -4.93 -15.54
CA GLU A 177 -13.34 -3.97 -15.66
C GLU A 177 -14.66 -4.68 -15.35
N ARG A 178 -15.38 -4.19 -14.33
CA ARG A 178 -16.74 -4.65 -14.08
C ARG A 178 -17.66 -3.78 -14.89
N ILE A 179 -18.28 -4.36 -15.91
CA ILE A 179 -19.43 -3.74 -16.58
C ILE A 179 -20.51 -3.62 -15.50
N ALA A 180 -20.93 -2.39 -15.20
CA ALA A 180 -22.08 -2.16 -14.33
C ALA A 180 -23.31 -2.79 -15.00
N ALA A 181 -23.95 -3.73 -14.30
CA ALA A 181 -25.24 -4.29 -14.69
C ALA A 181 -26.37 -3.33 -14.27
#